data_AF-A0A9Q0WG42-F1
#
_entry.id   AF-A0A9Q0WG42-F1
#
_cell.length_a   1.000
_cell.length_b   1.000
_cell.length_c   1.000
_cell.angle_alpha   90.00
_cell.angle_beta   90.00
_cell.angle_gamma   90.00
#
_symmetry.space_group_name_H-M   'P 1'
#
loop_
_entity.id
_entity.type
_entity.pdbx_description
1 polymer ?
#
loop_
_entity_poly.entity_id
_entity_poly.type
_entity_poly.pdbx_seq_one_letter_code
_entity_poly.pdbx_strand_id
1 'polypeptide(L)'
;MAPEVLRNEPSDEKCDVYSFGVILWELSTLQQPWGGMNPMQVVGAVGFQHRSLDIPNDMDPAIADIIRKCWQTDPRLRPTFAEIMAALKLLQKPITGPQVPRSNAPLRSGHEKGQLSQVAEDQAG
;
A
#
# COMPACT_ATOMS: atom_id res chain seq x y z
N MET A 1 8.04 -0.81 6.14
CA MET A 1 9.33 -0.56 5.47
C MET A 1 10.17 -1.82 5.52
N ALA A 2 11.04 -2.03 4.55
CA ALA A 2 11.96 -3.18 4.53
C ALA A 2 13.05 -3.05 5.61
N PRO A 3 13.58 -4.18 6.13
CA PRO A 3 14.58 -4.17 7.19
C PRO A 3 15.84 -3.36 6.83
N GLU A 4 16.35 -3.49 5.60
CA GLU A 4 17.54 -2.77 5.12
C GLU A 4 17.33 -1.24 5.08
N VAL A 5 16.13 -0.78 4.72
CA VAL A 5 15.80 0.66 4.73
C VAL A 5 15.74 1.18 6.16
N LEU A 6 15.16 0.41 7.09
CA LEU A 6 15.11 0.76 8.51
C LEU A 6 16.50 0.81 9.16
N ARG A 7 17.45 0.03 8.65
CA ARG A 7 18.86 0.04 9.07
C ARG A 7 19.72 1.07 8.33
N ASN A 8 19.14 1.85 7.41
CA ASN A 8 19.87 2.80 6.56
C ASN A 8 21.00 2.12 5.75
N GLU A 9 20.74 0.90 5.27
CA GLU A 9 21.63 0.14 4.37
C GLU A 9 21.29 0.42 2.89
N PRO A 10 22.18 0.08 1.94
CA PRO A 10 21.85 0.15 0.52
C PRO A 10 20.58 -0.63 0.18
N SER A 11 19.65 0.04 -0.50
CA SER A 11 18.36 -0.52 -0.91
C SER A 11 18.09 -0.24 -2.38
N ASP A 12 17.40 -1.16 -3.03
CA ASP A 12 16.91 -1.08 -4.41
C ASP A 12 15.38 -1.23 -4.44
N GLU A 13 14.79 -1.48 -5.60
CA GLU A 13 13.34 -1.66 -5.76
C GLU A 13 12.78 -2.84 -4.94
N LYS A 14 13.62 -3.76 -4.45
CA LYS A 14 13.15 -4.88 -3.61
C LYS A 14 12.66 -4.42 -2.24
N CYS A 15 13.00 -3.20 -1.79
CA CYS A 15 12.41 -2.64 -0.58
C CYS A 15 10.90 -2.31 -0.75
N ASP A 16 10.48 -1.98 -1.97
CA ASP A 16 9.06 -1.78 -2.31
C ASP A 16 8.32 -3.11 -2.34
N VAL A 17 8.97 -4.19 -2.80
CA VAL A 17 8.41 -5.55 -2.76
C VAL A 17 8.10 -5.98 -1.32
N TYR A 18 9.01 -5.71 -0.39
CA TYR A 18 8.76 -6.00 1.03
C TYR A 18 7.56 -5.20 1.54
N SER A 19 7.52 -3.89 1.24
CA SER A 19 6.44 -3.01 1.67
C SER A 19 5.09 -3.40 1.05
N PHE A 20 5.08 -3.89 -0.19
CA PHE A 20 3.91 -4.49 -0.80
C PHE A 20 3.42 -5.72 -0.04
N GLY A 21 4.31 -6.61 0.42
CA GLY A 21 3.94 -7.75 1.26
C GLY A 21 3.24 -7.35 2.56
N VAL A 22 3.64 -6.22 3.16
CA VAL A 22 2.98 -5.64 4.35
C VAL A 22 1.56 -5.16 4.02
N ILE A 23 1.39 -4.46 2.89
CA ILE A 23 0.07 -4.01 2.43
C ILE A 23 -0.83 -5.21 2.11
N LEU A 24 -0.30 -6.23 1.42
CA LEU A 24 -1.07 -7.42 1.10
C LEU A 24 -1.52 -8.16 2.37
N TRP A 25 -0.67 -8.22 3.39
CA TRP A 25 -1.04 -8.75 4.71
C TRP A 25 -2.13 -7.90 5.38
N GLU A 26 -2.02 -6.57 5.37
CA GLU A 26 -3.02 -5.66 5.94
C GLU A 26 -4.38 -5.83 5.27
N LEU A 27 -4.41 -5.89 3.93
CA LEU A 27 -5.63 -6.11 3.17
C LEU A 27 -6.26 -7.49 3.43
N SER A 28 -5.43 -8.51 3.61
CA SER A 28 -5.89 -9.89 3.81
C SER A 28 -6.40 -10.15 5.23
N THR A 29 -5.86 -9.43 6.22
CA THR A 29 -6.22 -9.59 7.64
C THR A 29 -7.16 -8.50 8.15
N LEU A 30 -7.26 -7.37 7.45
CA LEU A 30 -7.93 -6.14 7.89
C LEU A 30 -7.40 -5.60 9.22
N GLN A 31 -6.16 -5.92 9.56
CA GLN A 31 -5.51 -5.51 10.80
C GLN A 31 -4.42 -4.47 10.54
N GLN A 32 -4.20 -3.60 11.52
CA GLN A 32 -3.10 -2.64 11.48
C GLN A 32 -1.75 -3.36 11.62
N PRO A 33 -0.81 -3.18 10.68
CA PRO A 33 0.56 -3.70 10.80
C PRO A 33 1.23 -3.20 12.08
N TRP A 34 1.80 -4.13 12.85
CA TRP A 34 2.49 -3.86 14.11
C TRP A 34 1.65 -3.05 15.12
N GLY A 35 0.34 -3.29 15.15
CA GLY A 35 -0.58 -2.65 16.09
C GLY A 35 -0.05 -2.65 17.53
N GLY A 36 -0.15 -1.50 18.19
CA GLY A 36 0.35 -1.28 19.56
C GLY A 36 1.85 -0.96 19.67
N MET A 37 2.60 -0.92 18.56
CA MET A 37 3.98 -0.43 18.55
C MET A 37 4.05 1.03 18.07
N ASN A 38 4.94 1.81 18.69
CA ASN A 38 5.34 3.11 18.15
C ASN A 38 6.37 2.94 17.00
N PRO A 39 6.62 3.97 16.19
CA PRO A 39 7.55 3.87 15.06
C PRO A 39 8.96 3.38 15.42
N MET A 40 9.52 3.81 16.56
CA MET A 40 10.84 3.38 17.00
C MET A 40 10.88 1.91 17.40
N GLN A 41 9.80 1.39 18.00
CA GLN A 41 9.66 -0.03 18.29
C GLN A 41 9.58 -0.87 17.01
N VAL A 42 8.89 -0.37 15.97
CA VAL A 42 8.84 -1.04 14.66
C VAL A 42 10.23 -1.08 14.01
N VAL A 43 11.00 0.01 14.07
CA VAL A 43 12.40 0.05 13.61
C VAL A 43 13.22 -1.03 14.31
N GLY A 44 13.13 -1.12 15.64
CA GLY A 44 13.82 -2.14 16.43
C GLY A 44 13.42 -3.57 16.05
N ALA A 45 12.11 -3.84 16.01
CA ALA A 45 11.56 -5.17 15.77
C ALA A 45 11.86 -5.68 14.34
N VAL A 46 11.59 -4.86 13.33
CA VAL A 46 11.73 -5.25 11.92
C VAL A 46 13.18 -5.12 11.46
N GLY A 47 13.83 -4.01 11.82
CA GLY A 47 15.19 -3.71 11.40
C GLY A 47 16.23 -4.61 12.08
N PHE A 48 16.09 -4.90 13.37
CA PHE A 48 17.17 -5.52 14.15
C PHE A 48 16.82 -6.86 14.80
N GLN A 49 15.54 -7.18 14.96
CA GLN A 49 15.10 -8.45 15.57
C GLN A 49 14.54 -9.46 14.56
N HIS A 50 14.58 -9.14 13.26
CA HIS A 50 14.04 -9.95 12.17
C HIS A 50 12.56 -10.37 12.39
N ARG A 51 11.79 -9.53 13.09
CA ARG A 51 10.38 -9.82 13.35
C ARG A 51 9.54 -9.51 12.12
N SER A 52 8.78 -10.49 11.65
CA SER A 52 7.69 -10.34 10.68
C SER A 52 6.33 -10.31 11.36
N LEU A 53 5.27 -9.94 10.62
CA LEU A 53 3.89 -10.09 11.08
C LEU A 53 3.49 -11.57 11.03
N ASP A 54 2.61 -11.98 11.93
CA ASP A 54 2.11 -13.36 11.95
C ASP A 54 1.13 -13.57 10.80
N ILE A 55 1.28 -14.68 10.08
CA ILE A 55 0.35 -15.06 9.01
C ILE A 55 -0.70 -16.00 9.62
N PRO A 56 -1.98 -15.60 9.70
CA PRO A 56 -3.06 -16.44 10.21
C PRO A 56 -3.20 -17.75 9.44
N ASN A 57 -3.55 -18.83 10.15
CA ASN A 57 -3.69 -20.17 9.56
C ASN A 57 -4.90 -20.30 8.61
N ASP A 58 -5.88 -19.41 8.73
CA ASP A 58 -7.10 -19.35 7.92
C ASP A 58 -6.94 -18.48 6.66
N MET A 59 -5.78 -17.84 6.47
CA MET A 59 -5.46 -17.09 5.26
C MET A 59 -5.33 -18.04 4.06
N ASP A 60 -5.78 -17.59 2.89
CA ASP A 60 -5.58 -18.32 1.63
C ASP A 60 -4.09 -18.69 1.44
N PRO A 61 -3.75 -19.99 1.29
CA PRO A 61 -2.36 -20.43 1.22
C PRO A 61 -1.54 -19.77 0.09
N ALA A 62 -2.18 -19.42 -1.03
CA ALA A 62 -1.50 -18.77 -2.14
C ALA A 62 -1.17 -17.30 -1.82
N ILE A 63 -2.06 -16.59 -1.13
CA ILE A 63 -1.77 -15.24 -0.63
C ILE A 63 -0.68 -15.28 0.44
N ALA A 64 -0.77 -16.22 1.38
CA ALA A 64 0.24 -16.43 2.41
C ALA A 64 1.62 -16.71 1.81
N ASP A 65 1.71 -17.52 0.76
CA ASP A 65 2.97 -17.79 0.04
C ASP A 65 3.56 -16.53 -0.61
N ILE A 66 2.74 -15.70 -1.27
CA ILE A 66 3.19 -14.42 -1.84
C ILE A 66 3.76 -13.52 -0.76
N ILE A 67 3.07 -13.38 0.38
CA ILE A 67 3.52 -12.55 1.51
C ILE A 67 4.87 -13.06 2.04
N ARG A 68 5.03 -14.37 2.30
CA ARG A 68 6.29 -14.95 2.78
C ARG A 68 7.45 -14.72 1.82
N LYS A 69 7.20 -14.79 0.52
CA LYS A 69 8.21 -14.50 -0.52
C LYS A 69 8.59 -13.02 -0.54
N CYS A 70 7.63 -12.10 -0.34
CA CYS A 70 7.93 -10.67 -0.24
C CYS A 70 8.77 -10.33 1.01
N TRP A 71 8.65 -11.10 2.09
CA TRP A 71 9.38 -10.87 3.35
C TRP A 71 10.69 -11.64 3.49
N GLN A 72 11.27 -12.16 2.40
CA GLN A 72 12.61 -12.74 2.47
C GLN A 72 13.63 -11.74 3.01
N THR A 73 14.47 -12.20 3.95
CA THR A 73 15.52 -11.39 4.57
C THR A 73 16.52 -10.90 3.53
N ASP A 74 16.93 -11.79 2.61
CA ASP A 74 17.75 -11.41 1.45
C ASP A 74 16.86 -10.76 0.38
N PRO A 75 17.07 -9.47 0.04
CA PRO A 75 16.28 -8.78 -0.99
C PRO A 75 16.31 -9.46 -2.36
N ARG A 76 17.39 -10.20 -2.66
CA ARG A 76 17.55 -10.91 -3.95
C ARG A 76 16.59 -12.08 -4.08
N LEU A 77 16.19 -12.69 -2.96
CA LEU A 77 15.22 -13.79 -2.93
C LEU A 77 13.77 -13.32 -3.00
N ARG A 78 13.52 -12.01 -2.86
CA ARG A 78 12.18 -11.44 -3.04
C ARG A 78 11.78 -11.51 -4.52
N PRO A 79 10.51 -11.84 -4.84
CA PRO A 79 10.06 -11.91 -6.22
C PRO A 79 10.03 -10.53 -6.86
N THR A 80 10.04 -10.49 -8.18
CA THR A 80 9.73 -9.30 -8.96
C THR A 80 8.22 -9.01 -8.91
N PHE A 81 7.81 -7.77 -9.17
CA PHE A 81 6.39 -7.45 -9.32
C PHE A 81 5.73 -8.23 -10.47
N ALA A 82 6.47 -8.58 -11.53
CA ALA A 82 5.95 -9.41 -12.61
C ALA A 82 5.55 -10.82 -12.12
N GLU A 83 6.38 -11.44 -11.29
CA GLU A 83 6.09 -12.74 -10.67
C GLU A 83 4.94 -12.65 -9.67
N ILE A 84 4.89 -11.59 -8.85
CA ILE A 84 3.77 -11.33 -7.93
C ILE A 84 2.46 -11.20 -8.71
N MET A 85 2.44 -10.38 -9.77
CA MET A 85 1.25 -10.21 -10.61
C MET A 85 0.81 -11.53 -11.25
N ALA A 86 1.76 -12.34 -11.74
CA ALA A 86 1.44 -13.64 -12.31
C ALA A 86 0.77 -14.56 -11.28
N ALA A 87 1.31 -14.61 -10.05
CA ALA A 87 0.71 -15.37 -8.96
C ALA A 87 -0.69 -14.86 -8.58
N LEU A 88 -0.88 -13.54 -8.45
CA LEU A 88 -2.18 -12.94 -8.12
C LEU A 88 -3.23 -13.17 -9.20
N LYS A 89 -2.86 -13.16 -10.49
CA LYS A 89 -3.80 -13.42 -11.60
C LYS A 89 -4.43 -14.81 -11.52
N LEU A 90 -3.69 -15.80 -11.03
CA LEU A 90 -4.22 -17.17 -10.84
C LEU A 90 -5.31 -17.23 -9.77
N LEU A 91 -5.38 -16.25 -8.87
CA LEU A 91 -6.37 -16.16 -7.79
C LEU A 91 -7.59 -15.33 -8.20
N GLN A 92 -7.52 -14.60 -9.31
CA GLN A 92 -8.65 -13.82 -9.80
C GLN A 92 -9.71 -14.76 -10.35
N LYS A 93 -10.83 -14.88 -9.63
CA LYS A 93 -12.07 -15.37 -10.23
C LYS A 93 -12.66 -14.26 -11.09
N PRO A 94 -13.22 -14.55 -12.28
CA PRO A 94 -13.99 -13.56 -13.01
C PRO A 94 -15.06 -12.99 -12.10
N ILE A 95 -15.07 -11.66 -11.91
CA ILE A 95 -16.16 -11.00 -11.21
C ILE A 95 -17.36 -11.04 -12.17
N THR A 96 -18.15 -12.09 -12.09
CA THR A 96 -19.44 -12.19 -12.78
C THR A 96 -20.48 -11.40 -11.98
N GLY A 97 -20.33 -10.08 -11.98
CA GLY A 97 -21.31 -9.14 -11.42
C GLY A 97 -22.02 -8.38 -12.55
N PRO A 98 -23.29 -7.95 -12.37
CA PRO A 98 -23.94 -7.06 -13.31
C PRO A 98 -23.13 -5.78 -13.43
N GLN A 99 -22.61 -5.50 -14.63
CA GLN A 99 -21.82 -4.30 -14.91
C GLN A 99 -22.70 -3.08 -14.66
N VAL A 100 -22.39 -2.28 -13.64
CA VAL A 100 -22.96 -0.94 -13.52
C VAL A 100 -22.37 -0.11 -14.66
N PRO A 101 -23.18 0.43 -15.60
CA PRO A 101 -22.66 1.23 -16.70
C PRO A 101 -21.89 2.43 -16.14
N ARG A 102 -20.60 2.52 -16.42
CA ARG A 102 -19.80 3.72 -16.14
C ARG A 102 -20.37 4.85 -17.00
N SER A 103 -20.97 5.86 -16.38
CA SER A 103 -21.38 7.05 -17.11
C SER A 103 -20.14 7.83 -17.54
N ASN A 104 -19.91 7.93 -18.85
CA ASN A 104 -18.94 8.87 -19.42
C ASN A 104 -19.54 10.28 -19.35
N ALA A 105 -19.58 10.89 -18.17
CA ALA A 105 -19.83 12.31 -18.05
C ALA A 105 -18.53 13.08 -18.34
N PRO A 106 -18.51 14.04 -19.29
CA PRO A 106 -17.32 14.84 -19.54
C PRO A 106 -17.00 15.71 -18.32
N LEU A 107 -15.74 15.72 -17.91
CA LEU A 107 -15.20 16.68 -16.93
C LEU A 107 -15.43 18.10 -17.47
N ARG A 108 -16.33 18.86 -16.83
CA ARG A 108 -16.50 20.28 -17.12
C ARG A 108 -15.21 21.01 -16.75
N SER A 109 -14.51 21.53 -17.76
CA SER A 109 -13.42 22.49 -17.63
C SER A 109 -13.97 23.80 -17.05
N GLY A 110 -13.69 24.07 -15.78
CA GLY A 110 -13.96 25.36 -15.15
C GLY A 110 -12.84 26.35 -15.43
N HIS A 111 -12.96 27.10 -16.52
CA HIS A 111 -12.26 28.38 -16.68
C HIS A 111 -13.19 29.48 -16.14
N GLU A 112 -12.87 30.06 -14.99
CA GLU A 112 -13.42 31.37 -14.60
C GLU A 112 -12.26 32.36 -14.44
N LYS A 113 -12.11 33.22 -15.46
CA LYS A 113 -11.53 34.55 -15.32
C LYS A 113 -12.69 35.52 -15.11
N GLY A 114 -12.68 36.24 -14.01
CA GLY A 114 -13.58 37.37 -13.76
C GLY A 114 -12.94 38.33 -12.77
N GLN A 115 -12.39 39.42 -13.28
CA GLN A 115 -11.85 40.55 -12.51
C GLN A 115 -12.84 41.74 -12.62
N LEU A 116 -12.73 42.67 -11.67
CA LEU A 116 -13.40 43.99 -11.51
C LEU A 116 -14.76 43.95 -10.78
N SER A 117 -15.08 44.82 -9.82
CA SER A 117 -14.47 46.07 -9.33
C SER A 117 -15.10 46.49 -8.00
N GLN A 118 -14.38 47.34 -7.26
CA GLN A 118 -14.73 48.04 -6.01
C GLN A 118 -16.10 48.76 -6.04
N VAL A 119 -16.79 48.79 -4.90
CA VAL A 119 -17.49 49.99 -4.37
C VAL A 119 -17.37 50.00 -2.84
N ALA A 120 -17.20 51.20 -2.30
CA ALA A 120 -16.82 51.58 -0.95
C ALA A 120 -18.00 51.68 0.04
N GLU A 121 -17.66 52.17 1.24
CA GLU A 121 -18.51 52.77 2.30
C GLU A 121 -19.31 51.79 3.17
N ASP A 122 -19.54 51.99 4.47
CA ASP A 122 -19.02 52.83 5.57
C ASP A 122 -19.81 52.36 6.82
N GLN A 123 -19.29 52.62 8.02
CA GLN A 123 -19.98 52.66 9.33
C GLN A 123 -20.58 51.40 10.02
N ALA A 124 -20.04 51.14 11.23
CA ALA A 124 -20.68 50.94 12.55
C ALA A 124 -19.84 49.92 13.35
N GLY A 125 -19.34 50.17 14.56
CA GLY A 125 -19.42 51.25 15.54
C GLY A 125 -18.50 50.88 16.71
#